data_AF-F2UF66-F1
#
_entry.id   AF-F2UF66-F1
#
_cell.length_a   1.000
_cell.length_b   1.000
_cell.length_c   1.000
_cell.angle_alpha   90.00
_cell.angle_beta   90.00
_cell.angle_gamma   90.00
#
_symmetry.space_group_name_H-M   'P 1'
#
loop_
_entity.id
_entity.type
_entity.pdbx_description
1 polymer ?
#
loop_
_entity_poly.entity_id
_entity_poly.type
_entity_poly.pdbx_seq_one_letter_code
_entity_poly.pdbx_strand_id
1 'polypeptide(L)'
;MAADGSSNSGTAAGVPAASPATPRTPTTPLLRQGSSTTRVSNSLLGKIHSAMYYQNWSLIISALSLLASVVYFYNALALMKSGSEASLFNDILSEYSSPQMLDSLRTLRRFYDTHQDDYAAVFIEEYKHNSDQAWELEHARRRVEAWYSKVMHFHQFDLLHDKYLSVFPGRRRAIAFLQLVEPLSEALSRFHEADRPGVFAYVRKLYHLTDKDTARSFPKVQQNYKDNHSGGDGSSSTQPAAASKDEL
;
A
#
# COMPACT_ATOMS: atom_id res chain seq x y z
N MET A 1 38.74 -12.80 -20.08
CA MET A 1 38.70 -11.46 -19.47
C MET A 1 37.79 -11.54 -18.25
N ALA A 2 38.21 -10.88 -17.18
CA ALA A 2 37.98 -11.24 -15.78
C ALA A 2 36.51 -11.31 -15.36
N ALA A 3 36.16 -12.42 -14.70
CA ALA A 3 34.95 -12.54 -13.90
C ALA A 3 35.29 -12.06 -12.49
N ASP A 4 34.74 -10.91 -12.10
CA ASP A 4 34.95 -10.33 -10.78
C ASP A 4 33.82 -10.75 -9.85
N GLY A 5 34.21 -11.40 -8.76
CA GLY A 5 33.32 -11.89 -7.71
C GLY A 5 32.95 -10.78 -6.75
N SER A 6 31.67 -10.68 -6.41
CA SER A 6 31.22 -9.84 -5.30
C SER A 6 30.50 -10.71 -4.28
N SER A 7 31.28 -11.15 -3.30
CA SER A 7 30.84 -11.74 -2.05
C SER A 7 30.29 -10.63 -1.17
N ASN A 8 28.98 -10.61 -0.89
CA ASN A 8 28.45 -9.75 0.16
C ASN A 8 27.96 -10.59 1.33
N SER A 9 28.73 -10.49 2.41
CA SER A 9 28.55 -11.12 3.71
C SER A 9 27.25 -10.68 4.37
N GLY A 10 26.40 -11.65 4.70
CA GLY A 10 25.19 -11.46 5.49
C GLY A 10 25.52 -11.11 6.94
N THR A 11 25.08 -9.93 7.37
CA THR A 11 25.09 -9.52 8.78
C THR A 11 23.84 -10.07 9.46
N ALA A 12 23.97 -11.22 10.10
CA ALA A 12 22.94 -11.79 10.97
C ALA A 12 22.86 -10.96 12.26
N ALA A 13 21.82 -10.13 12.38
CA ALA A 13 21.50 -9.46 13.64
C ALA A 13 20.84 -10.46 14.60
N GLY A 14 21.54 -10.75 15.70
CA GLY A 14 21.10 -11.63 16.76
C GLY A 14 19.86 -11.11 17.47
N VAL A 15 18.86 -11.98 17.60
CA VAL A 15 17.71 -11.79 18.49
C VAL A 15 18.06 -12.45 19.83
N PRO A 16 18.02 -11.75 20.97
CA PRO A 16 18.25 -12.36 22.27
C PRO A 16 17.08 -13.27 22.65
N ALA A 17 17.41 -14.52 22.98
CA ALA A 17 16.50 -15.49 23.58
C ALA A 17 16.07 -15.02 24.97
N ALA A 18 14.79 -14.70 25.14
CA ALA A 18 14.20 -14.45 26.45
C ALA A 18 13.80 -15.78 27.10
N SER A 19 14.44 -16.08 28.24
CA SER A 19 14.17 -17.25 29.09
C SER A 19 12.72 -17.32 29.58
N PRO A 20 12.09 -18.51 29.59
CA PRO A 20 10.82 -18.71 30.26
C PRO A 20 11.02 -18.75 31.79
N ALA A 21 10.42 -17.80 32.49
CA ALA A 21 10.35 -17.81 33.95
C ALA A 21 9.35 -18.88 34.41
N THR A 22 9.86 -19.93 35.08
CA THR A 22 9.09 -20.94 35.79
C THR A 22 8.27 -20.33 36.95
N PRO A 23 6.97 -20.65 37.09
CA PRO A 23 6.20 -20.29 38.27
C PRO A 23 6.59 -21.20 39.46
N ARG A 24 7.02 -20.58 40.57
CA ARG A 24 7.28 -21.25 41.84
C ARG A 24 5.96 -21.62 42.52
N THR A 25 5.81 -22.90 42.85
CA THR A 25 4.76 -23.45 43.72
C THR A 25 4.81 -22.86 45.12
N PRO A 26 3.68 -22.40 45.69
CA PRO A 26 3.60 -22.05 47.11
C PRO A 26 3.45 -23.31 47.97
N THR A 27 4.33 -23.41 48.97
CA THR A 27 4.38 -24.47 49.98
C THR A 27 3.23 -24.31 50.99
N THR A 28 2.40 -25.35 51.11
CA THR A 28 1.30 -25.44 52.08
C THR A 28 1.82 -25.68 53.51
N PRO A 29 1.46 -24.86 54.51
CA PRO A 29 1.69 -25.19 55.91
C PRO A 29 0.61 -26.14 56.44
N LEU A 30 1.06 -27.29 56.97
CA LEU A 30 0.28 -28.19 57.81
C LEU A 30 -0.01 -27.51 59.16
N LEU A 31 -1.29 -27.37 59.53
CA LEU A 31 -1.67 -27.04 60.90
C LEU A 31 -2.98 -27.72 61.33
N ARG A 32 -2.77 -28.80 62.10
CA ARG A 32 -3.31 -29.07 63.44
C ARG A 32 -4.85 -29.08 63.59
N GLN A 33 -5.38 -30.30 63.62
CA GLN A 33 -6.65 -30.67 64.24
C GLN A 33 -6.73 -30.19 65.70
N GLY A 34 -7.76 -29.41 66.00
CA GLY A 34 -8.25 -29.15 67.35
C GLY A 34 -9.76 -29.40 67.37
N SER A 35 -10.16 -30.49 68.01
CA SER A 35 -11.55 -30.87 68.25
C SER A 35 -12.20 -29.89 69.25
N SER A 36 -13.28 -29.25 68.84
CA SER A 36 -14.18 -28.55 69.77
C SER A 36 -15.64 -28.83 69.40
N THR A 37 -16.33 -29.38 70.38
CA THR A 37 -17.71 -29.84 70.36
C THR A 37 -18.71 -28.68 70.42
N THR A 38 -19.62 -28.68 69.45
CA THR A 38 -21.06 -28.33 69.53
C THR A 38 -21.49 -27.15 70.40
N ARG A 39 -21.81 -26.03 69.74
CA ARG A 39 -22.94 -25.16 70.10
C ARG A 39 -23.67 -24.74 68.82
N VAL A 40 -24.66 -25.53 68.42
CA VAL A 40 -25.57 -25.21 67.30
C VAL A 40 -26.51 -24.10 67.78
N SER A 41 -26.16 -22.86 67.47
CA SER A 41 -27.01 -21.68 67.66
C SER A 41 -27.61 -21.27 66.32
N ASN A 42 -28.76 -20.62 66.35
CA ASN A 42 -29.59 -20.15 65.21
C ASN A 42 -28.88 -19.18 64.21
N SER A 43 -27.55 -19.14 64.17
CA SER A 43 -26.70 -18.33 63.28
C SER A 43 -26.39 -18.96 61.91
N LEU A 44 -26.75 -20.23 61.69
CA LEU A 44 -26.51 -20.95 60.44
C LEU A 44 -27.44 -20.50 59.30
N LEU A 45 -28.71 -20.19 59.59
CA LEU A 45 -29.66 -19.75 58.57
C LEU A 45 -29.31 -18.37 57.98
N GLY A 46 -28.75 -17.46 58.79
CA GLY A 46 -28.30 -16.14 58.32
C GLY A 46 -27.08 -16.21 57.40
N LYS A 47 -26.17 -17.17 57.63
CA LYS A 47 -24.96 -17.38 56.81
C LYS A 47 -25.29 -17.98 55.43
N ILE A 48 -26.35 -18.78 55.34
CA ILE A 48 -26.77 -19.40 54.07
C ILE A 48 -27.40 -18.34 53.14
N HIS A 49 -28.23 -17.44 53.67
CA HIS A 49 -28.84 -16.37 52.87
C HIS A 49 -27.81 -15.35 52.38
N SER A 50 -26.82 -15.00 53.20
CA SER A 50 -25.75 -14.10 52.75
C SER A 50 -24.89 -14.75 51.68
N ALA A 51 -24.57 -16.05 51.80
CA ALA A 51 -23.81 -16.78 50.78
C ALA A 51 -24.52 -16.83 49.42
N MET A 52 -25.84 -17.05 49.39
CA MET A 52 -26.62 -17.04 48.14
C MET A 52 -26.63 -15.65 47.48
N TYR A 53 -26.71 -14.58 48.29
CA TYR A 53 -26.65 -13.21 47.78
C TYR A 53 -25.31 -12.90 47.11
N TYR A 54 -24.18 -13.27 47.73
CA TYR A 54 -22.85 -13.07 47.14
C TYR A 54 -22.63 -13.86 45.85
N GLN A 55 -23.21 -15.04 45.72
CA GLN A 55 -23.11 -15.87 44.52
C GLN A 55 -23.81 -15.26 43.30
N ASN A 56 -24.92 -14.54 43.49
CA ASN A 56 -25.60 -13.84 42.39
C ASN A 56 -24.81 -12.63 41.89
N TRP A 57 -24.11 -11.92 42.78
CA TRP A 57 -23.29 -10.76 42.41
C TRP A 57 -22.05 -11.14 41.60
N SER A 58 -21.38 -12.25 41.93
CA SER A 58 -20.23 -12.70 41.14
C SER A 58 -20.64 -13.05 39.71
N LEU A 59 -21.82 -13.67 39.50
CA LEU A 59 -22.36 -13.94 38.17
C LEU A 59 -22.66 -12.67 37.38
N ILE A 60 -23.25 -11.65 38.02
CA ILE A 60 -23.51 -10.35 37.37
C ILE A 60 -22.19 -9.67 36.97
N ILE A 61 -21.19 -9.68 37.86
CA ILE A 61 -19.87 -9.09 37.59
C ILE A 61 -19.17 -9.84 36.46
N SER A 62 -19.22 -11.17 36.44
CA SER A 62 -18.65 -11.98 35.36
C SER A 62 -19.38 -11.81 34.02
N ALA A 63 -20.71 -11.67 34.03
CA ALA A 63 -21.48 -11.37 32.83
C ALA A 63 -21.16 -9.98 32.29
N LEU A 64 -21.03 -8.98 33.17
CA LEU A 64 -20.66 -7.63 32.81
C LEU A 64 -19.22 -7.56 32.27
N SER A 65 -18.28 -8.28 32.88
CA SER A 65 -16.91 -8.34 32.39
C SER A 65 -16.81 -9.02 31.03
N LEU A 66 -17.56 -10.11 30.81
CA LEU A 66 -17.67 -10.77 29.52
C LEU A 66 -18.23 -9.81 28.45
N LEU A 67 -19.31 -9.10 28.76
CA LEU A 67 -19.91 -8.12 27.85
C LEU A 67 -18.91 -7.00 27.51
N ALA A 68 -18.20 -6.47 28.51
CA ALA A 68 -17.17 -5.46 28.30
C ALA A 68 -16.03 -5.98 27.41
N SER A 69 -15.59 -7.23 27.60
CA SER A 69 -14.59 -7.86 26.74
C SER A 69 -15.05 -8.01 25.29
N VAL A 70 -16.31 -8.38 25.06
CA VAL A 70 -16.87 -8.48 23.69
C VAL A 70 -16.91 -7.10 23.00
N VAL A 71 -17.36 -6.06 23.71
CA VAL A 71 -17.38 -4.69 23.18
C VAL A 71 -15.97 -4.18 22.88
N TYR A 72 -15.02 -4.43 23.79
CA TYR A 72 -13.63 -4.07 23.59
C TYR A 72 -13.04 -4.77 22.36
N PHE A 73 -13.27 -6.08 22.23
CA PHE A 73 -12.79 -6.86 21.08
C PHE A 73 -13.37 -6.35 19.76
N TYR A 74 -14.67 -6.02 19.73
CA TYR A 74 -15.30 -5.45 18.55
C TYR A 74 -14.69 -4.10 18.16
N ASN A 75 -14.48 -3.21 19.14
CA ASN A 75 -13.83 -1.91 18.90
C ASN A 75 -12.38 -2.06 18.44
N ALA A 76 -11.64 -3.02 19.01
CA ALA A 76 -10.26 -3.32 18.60
C ALA A 76 -10.19 -3.81 17.15
N LEU A 77 -11.13 -4.68 16.74
CA LEU A 77 -11.23 -5.14 15.34
C LEU A 77 -11.56 -3.99 14.39
N ALA A 78 -12.51 -3.12 14.76
CA ALA A 78 -12.87 -1.97 13.95
C ALA A 78 -11.68 -1.00 13.77
N LEU A 79 -10.94 -0.73 14.86
CA LEU A 79 -9.72 0.08 14.82
C LEU A 79 -8.65 -0.57 13.95
N MET A 80 -8.43 -1.89 14.08
CA MET A 80 -7.45 -2.62 13.29
C MET A 80 -7.77 -2.57 11.79
N LYS A 81 -9.05 -2.74 11.40
CA LYS A 81 -9.48 -2.61 9.99
C LYS A 81 -9.18 -1.21 9.43
N SER A 82 -9.51 -0.17 10.19
CA SER A 82 -9.24 1.22 9.78
C SER A 82 -7.74 1.54 9.69
N GLY A 83 -6.92 0.98 10.58
CA GLY A 83 -5.48 1.15 10.58
C GLY A 83 -4.80 0.47 9.39
N SER A 84 -5.22 -0.77 9.06
CA SER A 84 -4.68 -1.47 7.89
C SER A 84 -5.04 -0.79 6.58
N GLU A 85 -6.27 -0.27 6.45
CA GLU A 85 -6.71 0.50 5.28
C GLU A 85 -5.86 1.76 5.08
N ALA A 86 -5.60 2.51 6.15
CA ALA A 86 -4.80 3.74 6.08
C ALA A 86 -3.35 3.45 5.68
N SER A 87 -2.74 2.40 6.23
CA SER A 87 -1.39 1.97 5.85
C SER A 87 -1.34 1.56 4.38
N LEU A 88 -2.28 0.72 3.94
CA LEU A 88 -2.36 0.24 2.56
C LEU A 88 -2.55 1.40 1.57
N PHE A 89 -3.42 2.35 1.90
CA PHE A 89 -3.64 3.55 1.10
C PHE A 89 -2.36 4.39 0.98
N ASN A 90 -1.63 4.58 2.08
CA ASN A 90 -0.36 5.30 2.07
C ASN A 90 0.69 4.59 1.21
N ASP A 91 0.77 3.26 1.27
CA ASP A 91 1.70 2.48 0.47
C ASP A 91 1.41 2.61 -1.03
N ILE A 92 0.14 2.49 -1.42
CA ILE A 92 -0.33 2.67 -2.81
C ILE A 92 -0.02 4.09 -3.32
N LEU A 93 -0.28 5.10 -2.48
CA LEU A 93 -0.04 6.50 -2.79
C LEU A 93 1.45 6.81 -2.92
N SER A 94 2.27 6.29 -2.01
CA SER A 94 3.73 6.41 -2.03
C SER A 94 4.32 5.75 -3.27
N GLU A 95 3.88 4.53 -3.61
CA GLU A 95 4.33 3.81 -4.80
C GLU A 95 3.98 4.57 -6.08
N TYR A 96 2.77 5.13 -6.18
CA TYR A 96 2.37 5.94 -7.33
C TYR A 96 3.20 7.24 -7.44
N SER A 97 3.57 7.81 -6.30
CA SER A 97 4.35 9.05 -6.22
C SER A 97 5.86 8.81 -6.28
N SER A 98 6.28 7.55 -6.45
CA SER A 98 7.68 7.19 -6.55
C SER A 98 8.31 7.82 -7.80
N PRO A 99 9.60 8.21 -7.76
CA PRO A 99 10.29 8.76 -8.92
C PRO A 99 10.21 7.87 -10.15
N GLN A 100 10.27 6.55 -9.96
CA GLN A 100 10.19 5.56 -11.04
C GLN A 100 8.81 5.52 -11.71
N MET A 101 7.72 5.66 -10.95
CA MET A 101 6.37 5.72 -11.51
C MET A 101 6.15 7.03 -12.26
N LEU A 102 6.58 8.16 -11.69
CA LEU A 102 6.47 9.46 -12.33
C LEU A 102 7.27 9.52 -13.64
N ASP A 103 8.45 8.91 -13.66
CA ASP A 103 9.26 8.80 -14.88
C ASP A 103 8.58 7.93 -15.94
N SER A 104 8.03 6.76 -15.56
CA SER A 104 7.23 5.93 -16.46
C SER A 104 6.02 6.67 -17.06
N LEU A 105 5.29 7.41 -16.24
CA LEU A 105 4.16 8.23 -16.72
C LEU A 105 4.64 9.32 -17.68
N ARG A 106 5.80 9.93 -17.42
CA ARG A 106 6.40 10.94 -18.29
C ARG A 106 6.87 10.34 -19.61
N THR A 107 7.49 9.17 -19.61
CA THR A 107 7.93 8.44 -20.81
C THR A 107 6.73 8.10 -21.70
N LEU A 108 5.68 7.50 -21.11
CA LEU A 108 4.43 7.20 -21.83
C LEU A 108 3.80 8.45 -22.43
N ARG A 109 3.75 9.54 -21.64
CA ARG A 109 3.15 10.80 -22.07
C ARG A 109 3.94 11.47 -23.19
N ARG A 110 5.27 11.50 -23.07
CA ARG A 110 6.15 12.08 -24.10
C ARG A 110 6.01 11.33 -25.42
N PHE A 111 5.98 10.00 -25.37
CA PHE A 111 5.78 9.18 -26.58
C PHE A 111 4.39 9.44 -27.20
N TYR A 112 3.36 9.61 -26.38
CA TYR A 112 2.00 9.93 -26.83
C TYR A 112 1.92 11.31 -27.49
N ASP A 113 2.54 12.32 -26.87
CA ASP A 113 2.51 13.68 -27.41
C ASP A 113 3.23 13.80 -28.76
N THR A 114 4.22 12.94 -29.03
CA THR A 114 4.94 12.88 -30.33
C THR A 114 4.14 12.15 -31.41
N HIS A 115 3.42 11.07 -31.08
CA HIS A 115 2.82 10.14 -32.06
C HIS A 115 1.29 10.08 -31.97
N GLN A 116 0.61 11.18 -31.59
CA GLN A 116 -0.82 11.20 -31.20
C GLN A 116 -1.74 10.30 -32.04
N ASP A 117 -1.69 10.39 -33.37
CA ASP A 117 -2.59 9.67 -34.27
C ASP A 117 -2.20 8.18 -34.46
N ASP A 118 -0.90 7.89 -34.46
CA ASP A 118 -0.35 6.56 -34.77
C ASP A 118 0.32 5.88 -33.56
N TYR A 119 -0.03 6.32 -32.35
CA TYR A 119 0.66 5.99 -31.10
C TYR A 119 0.96 4.50 -30.91
N ALA A 120 -0.05 3.65 -31.09
CA ALA A 120 0.09 2.21 -30.92
C ALA A 120 0.77 1.53 -32.12
N ALA A 121 0.58 2.06 -33.33
CA ALA A 121 1.19 1.50 -34.54
C ALA A 121 2.71 1.71 -34.55
N VAL A 122 3.15 2.94 -34.24
CA VAL A 122 4.58 3.30 -34.13
C VAL A 122 5.25 2.49 -33.03
N PHE A 123 4.60 2.31 -31.88
CA PHE A 123 5.14 1.46 -30.81
C PHE A 123 5.42 0.03 -31.29
N ILE A 124 4.49 -0.61 -32.01
CA ILE A 124 4.68 -1.97 -32.50
C ILE A 124 5.79 -2.05 -33.56
N GLU A 125 5.92 -1.03 -34.41
CA GLU A 125 7.04 -0.94 -35.35
C GLU A 125 8.38 -0.86 -34.61
N GLU A 126 8.52 0.08 -33.67
CA GLU A 126 9.71 0.22 -32.85
C GLU A 126 10.03 -1.05 -32.04
N TYR A 127 9.00 -1.72 -31.51
CA TYR A 127 9.13 -2.96 -30.75
C TYR A 127 9.65 -4.11 -31.62
N LYS A 128 9.15 -4.26 -32.86
CA LYS A 128 9.65 -5.26 -33.83
C LYS A 128 11.12 -5.06 -34.18
N HIS A 129 11.57 -3.81 -34.19
CA HIS A 129 12.96 -3.45 -34.46
C HIS A 129 13.86 -3.51 -33.22
N ASN A 130 13.34 -3.89 -32.05
CA ASN A 130 14.06 -3.90 -30.77
C ASN A 130 14.72 -2.54 -30.46
N SER A 131 14.02 -1.43 -30.72
CA SER A 131 14.55 -0.11 -30.34
C SER A 131 14.65 -0.01 -28.82
N ASP A 132 15.70 0.66 -28.31
CA ASP A 132 15.85 0.92 -26.87
C ASP A 132 14.64 1.70 -26.32
N GLN A 133 14.11 2.62 -27.12
CA GLN A 133 12.93 3.42 -26.81
C GLN A 133 11.67 2.57 -26.62
N ALA A 134 11.46 1.54 -27.45
CA ALA A 134 10.33 0.61 -27.29
C ALA A 134 10.45 -0.21 -26.00
N TRP A 135 11.65 -0.63 -25.63
CA TRP A 135 11.89 -1.33 -24.36
C TRP A 135 11.63 -0.43 -23.15
N GLU A 136 12.10 0.82 -23.18
CA GLU A 136 11.79 1.80 -22.14
C GLU A 136 10.28 2.05 -22.02
N LEU A 137 9.59 2.18 -23.14
CA LEU A 137 8.14 2.38 -23.17
C LEU A 137 7.39 1.15 -22.64
N GLU A 138 7.81 -0.06 -23.01
CA GLU A 138 7.21 -1.31 -22.53
C GLU A 138 7.41 -1.48 -21.02
N HIS A 139 8.60 -1.15 -20.49
CA HIS A 139 8.83 -1.14 -19.05
C HIS A 139 7.95 -0.12 -18.33
N ALA A 140 7.82 1.08 -18.89
CA ALA A 140 6.94 2.11 -18.34
C ALA A 140 5.46 1.67 -18.35
N ARG A 141 4.99 1.10 -19.46
CA ARG A 141 3.65 0.55 -19.62
C ARG A 141 3.36 -0.52 -18.57
N ARG A 142 4.22 -1.53 -18.44
CA ARG A 142 4.09 -2.62 -17.46
C ARG A 142 4.05 -2.11 -16.03
N ARG A 143 4.89 -1.14 -15.68
CA ARG A 143 4.93 -0.58 -14.32
C ARG A 143 3.60 0.08 -13.96
N VAL A 144 3.06 0.91 -14.85
CA VAL A 144 1.78 1.59 -14.63
C VAL A 144 0.63 0.58 -14.60
N GLU A 145 0.60 -0.39 -15.51
CA GLU A 145 -0.41 -1.45 -15.54
C GLU A 145 -0.38 -2.32 -14.27
N ALA A 146 0.81 -2.73 -13.81
CA ALA A 146 0.98 -3.53 -12.62
C ALA A 146 0.46 -2.81 -11.38
N TRP A 147 0.70 -1.49 -11.29
CA TRP A 147 0.18 -0.68 -10.20
C TRP A 147 -1.36 -0.61 -10.20
N TYR A 148 -2.00 -0.37 -11.36
CA TYR A 148 -3.48 -0.40 -11.45
C TYR A 148 -4.05 -1.80 -11.17
N SER A 149 -3.35 -2.85 -11.60
CA SER A 149 -3.71 -4.22 -11.27
C SER A 149 -3.64 -4.45 -9.77
N LYS A 150 -2.61 -3.97 -9.07
CA LYS A 150 -2.50 -4.05 -7.61
C LYS A 150 -3.67 -3.34 -6.92
N VAL A 151 -4.03 -2.14 -7.35
CA VAL A 151 -5.20 -1.40 -6.85
C VAL A 151 -6.51 -2.17 -7.06
N MET A 152 -6.69 -2.78 -8.25
CA MET A 152 -7.84 -3.64 -8.54
C MET A 152 -7.92 -4.81 -7.55
N HIS A 153 -6.83 -5.54 -7.33
CA HIS A 153 -6.81 -6.69 -6.43
C HIS A 153 -7.15 -6.27 -4.99
N PHE A 154 -6.58 -5.17 -4.48
CA PHE A 154 -6.91 -4.70 -3.13
C PHE A 154 -8.37 -4.31 -2.96
N HIS A 155 -8.98 -3.73 -4.00
CA HIS A 155 -10.41 -3.45 -3.96
C HIS A 155 -11.26 -4.74 -4.01
N GLN A 156 -10.92 -5.69 -4.89
CA GLN A 156 -11.64 -6.96 -5.00
C GLN A 156 -11.60 -7.79 -3.71
N PHE A 157 -10.55 -7.64 -2.90
CA PHE A 157 -10.41 -8.31 -1.60
C PHE A 157 -11.00 -7.52 -0.40
N ASP A 158 -11.76 -6.44 -0.63
CA ASP A 158 -12.30 -5.55 0.42
C ASP A 158 -11.21 -4.96 1.35
N LEU A 159 -9.96 -4.89 0.87
CA LEU A 159 -8.84 -4.29 1.59
C LEU A 159 -8.76 -2.77 1.37
N LEU A 160 -9.37 -2.28 0.29
CA LEU A 160 -9.42 -0.87 -0.06
C LEU A 160 -10.86 -0.50 -0.44
N HIS A 161 -11.49 0.38 0.35
CA HIS A 161 -12.87 0.81 0.12
C HIS A 161 -12.99 1.82 -1.03
N ASP A 162 -14.17 1.85 -1.66
CA ASP A 162 -14.57 2.80 -2.72
C ASP A 162 -14.25 4.28 -2.38
N LYS A 163 -14.42 4.66 -1.10
CA LYS A 163 -14.14 6.03 -0.62
C LYS A 163 -12.73 6.47 -0.98
N TYR A 164 -11.73 5.58 -0.87
CA TYR A 164 -10.35 5.90 -1.21
C TYR A 164 -10.12 5.96 -2.71
N LEU A 165 -10.77 5.09 -3.48
CA LEU A 165 -10.63 5.04 -4.94
C LEU A 165 -11.20 6.26 -5.65
N SER A 166 -12.24 6.87 -5.07
CA SER A 166 -12.80 8.14 -5.55
C SER A 166 -11.80 9.31 -5.41
N VAL A 167 -10.98 9.27 -4.35
CA VAL A 167 -9.94 10.27 -4.09
C VAL A 167 -8.68 9.97 -4.90
N PHE A 168 -8.25 8.70 -4.93
CA PHE A 168 -7.00 8.29 -5.54
C PHE A 168 -7.05 6.86 -6.08
N PRO A 169 -6.63 6.61 -7.33
CA PRO A 169 -6.10 7.58 -8.31
C PRO A 169 -7.16 8.59 -8.79
N GLY A 170 -8.44 8.24 -8.65
CA GLY A 170 -9.57 9.08 -9.05
C GLY A 170 -9.85 9.04 -10.55
N ARG A 171 -11.07 9.48 -10.93
CA ARG A 171 -11.60 9.37 -12.30
C ARG A 171 -10.67 9.97 -13.37
N ARG A 172 -10.08 11.14 -13.11
CA ARG A 172 -9.21 11.85 -14.07
C ARG A 172 -7.95 11.04 -14.41
N ARG A 173 -7.31 10.44 -13.40
CA ARG A 173 -6.09 9.65 -13.60
C ARG A 173 -6.40 8.30 -14.25
N ALA A 174 -7.56 7.72 -13.91
CA ALA A 174 -8.05 6.52 -14.57
C ALA A 174 -8.27 6.74 -16.07
N ILE A 175 -8.85 7.87 -16.49
CA ILE A 175 -8.97 8.24 -17.91
C ILE A 175 -7.58 8.33 -18.56
N ALA A 176 -6.63 9.03 -17.92
CA ALA A 176 -5.28 9.16 -18.45
C ALA A 176 -4.55 7.80 -18.58
N PHE A 177 -4.76 6.90 -17.61
CA PHE A 177 -4.26 5.53 -17.67
C PHE A 177 -4.82 4.77 -18.86
N LEU A 178 -6.15 4.80 -19.05
CA LEU A 178 -6.78 4.15 -20.20
C LEU A 178 -6.24 4.73 -21.51
N GLN A 179 -6.12 6.05 -21.62
CA GLN A 179 -5.62 6.70 -22.84
C GLN A 179 -4.17 6.35 -23.20
N LEU A 180 -3.29 6.27 -22.19
CA LEU A 180 -1.86 6.05 -22.42
C LEU A 180 -1.47 4.58 -22.49
N VAL A 181 -2.05 3.73 -21.65
CA VAL A 181 -1.56 2.36 -21.46
C VAL A 181 -2.36 1.35 -22.28
N GLU A 182 -3.66 1.58 -22.44
CA GLU A 182 -4.55 0.62 -23.09
C GLU A 182 -4.26 0.40 -24.58
N PRO A 183 -4.05 1.45 -25.41
CA PRO A 183 -3.80 1.24 -26.84
C PRO A 183 -2.53 0.43 -27.08
N LEU A 184 -1.48 0.68 -26.28
CA LEU A 184 -0.23 -0.09 -26.34
C LEU A 184 -0.45 -1.55 -25.95
N SER A 185 -1.21 -1.79 -24.88
CA SER A 185 -1.49 -3.13 -24.38
C SER A 185 -2.36 -3.93 -25.35
N GLU A 186 -3.37 -3.29 -25.95
CA GLU A 186 -4.19 -3.91 -27.00
C GLU A 186 -3.36 -4.26 -28.23
N ALA A 187 -2.50 -3.35 -28.69
CA ALA A 187 -1.65 -3.60 -29.85
C ALA A 187 -0.68 -4.77 -29.61
N LEU A 188 -0.10 -4.83 -28.40
CA LEU A 188 0.80 -5.91 -28.00
C LEU A 188 0.07 -7.25 -27.82
N SER A 189 -1.14 -7.26 -27.24
CA SER A 189 -2.00 -8.45 -27.16
C SER A 189 -2.33 -8.98 -28.55
N ARG A 190 -2.68 -8.11 -29.52
CA ARG A 190 -2.92 -8.52 -30.91
C ARG A 190 -1.65 -9.05 -31.58
N PHE A 191 -0.50 -8.46 -31.28
CA PHE A 191 0.79 -8.89 -31.84
C PHE A 191 1.22 -10.27 -31.33
N HIS A 192 0.93 -10.60 -30.07
CA HIS A 192 1.28 -11.89 -29.46
C HIS A 192 0.13 -12.91 -29.44
N GLU A 193 -1.03 -12.61 -30.01
CA GLU A 193 -2.24 -13.44 -29.93
C GLU A 193 -2.64 -13.79 -28.48
N ALA A 194 -2.41 -12.86 -27.56
CA ALA A 194 -2.66 -13.03 -26.12
C ALA A 194 -3.96 -12.35 -25.68
N ASP A 195 -4.57 -12.88 -24.62
CA ASP A 195 -5.76 -12.28 -24.03
C ASP A 195 -5.49 -10.87 -23.49
N ARG A 196 -6.50 -10.01 -23.61
CA ARG A 196 -6.43 -8.63 -23.12
C ARG A 196 -6.47 -8.62 -21.58
N PRO A 197 -5.61 -7.81 -20.93
CA PRO A 197 -5.65 -7.66 -19.47
C PRO A 197 -7.02 -7.16 -18.98
N GLY A 198 -7.62 -7.88 -18.02
CA GLY A 198 -8.93 -7.54 -17.44
C GLY A 198 -8.94 -6.23 -16.64
N VAL A 199 -7.77 -5.69 -16.28
CA VAL A 199 -7.62 -4.45 -15.51
C VAL A 199 -8.31 -3.26 -16.19
N PHE A 200 -8.29 -3.17 -17.52
CA PHE A 200 -8.89 -2.03 -18.22
C PHE A 200 -10.42 -2.03 -18.18
N ALA A 201 -11.03 -3.21 -18.35
CA ALA A 201 -12.48 -3.37 -18.23
C ALA A 201 -12.93 -3.08 -16.79
N TYR A 202 -12.13 -3.53 -15.82
CA TYR A 202 -12.36 -3.24 -14.41
C TYR A 202 -12.31 -1.75 -14.09
N VAL A 203 -11.27 -1.03 -14.55
CA VAL A 203 -11.13 0.42 -14.32
C VAL A 203 -12.29 1.19 -14.95
N ARG A 204 -12.75 0.82 -16.17
CA ARG A 204 -13.96 1.42 -16.76
C ARG A 204 -15.19 1.23 -15.88
N LYS A 205 -15.41 0.00 -15.41
CA LYS A 205 -16.55 -0.34 -14.54
C LYS A 205 -16.49 0.43 -13.23
N LEU A 206 -15.33 0.47 -12.58
CA LEU A 206 -15.11 1.11 -11.29
C LEU A 206 -15.40 2.62 -11.32
N TYR A 207 -15.02 3.30 -12.41
CA TYR A 207 -15.17 4.76 -12.54
C TYR A 207 -16.33 5.19 -13.45
N HIS A 208 -17.19 4.25 -13.85
CA HIS A 208 -18.29 4.46 -14.81
C HIS A 208 -17.83 5.24 -16.06
N LEU A 209 -16.70 4.83 -16.64
CA LEU A 209 -16.12 5.48 -17.82
C LEU A 209 -16.75 4.92 -19.09
N THR A 210 -17.12 5.82 -19.99
CA THR A 210 -17.59 5.49 -21.34
C THR A 210 -16.45 5.59 -22.34
N ASP A 211 -16.56 4.94 -23.49
CA ASP A 211 -15.56 5.08 -24.56
C ASP A 211 -15.44 6.51 -25.07
N LYS A 212 -16.47 7.34 -24.87
CA LYS A 212 -16.41 8.78 -25.19
C LYS A 212 -15.49 9.56 -24.24
N ASP A 213 -15.35 9.09 -23.00
CA ASP A 213 -14.44 9.71 -22.03
C ASP A 213 -12.98 9.43 -22.40
N THR A 214 -12.69 8.21 -22.88
CA THR A 214 -11.34 7.81 -23.30
C THR A 214 -10.99 8.33 -24.69
N ALA A 215 -11.96 8.50 -25.59
CA ALA A 215 -11.74 9.05 -26.92
C ALA A 215 -11.38 10.55 -26.94
N ARG A 216 -11.67 11.32 -25.88
CA ARG A 216 -11.26 12.73 -25.82
C ARG A 216 -9.75 12.83 -25.67
N SER A 217 -9.06 13.10 -26.77
CA SER A 217 -7.64 13.45 -26.79
C SER A 217 -7.32 14.40 -25.63
N PHE A 218 -6.19 14.18 -24.94
CA PHE A 218 -5.74 15.10 -23.91
C PHE A 218 -5.85 16.53 -24.43
N PRO A 219 -6.44 17.48 -23.66
CA PRO A 219 -6.42 18.86 -24.07
C PRO A 219 -4.96 19.19 -24.34
N LYS A 220 -4.64 19.62 -25.57
CA LYS A 220 -3.29 20.06 -25.93
C LYS A 220 -2.92 21.07 -24.85
N VAL A 221 -2.01 20.69 -23.95
CA VAL A 221 -1.52 21.58 -22.91
C VAL A 221 -0.84 22.67 -23.72
N GLN A 222 -1.55 23.77 -23.95
CA GLN A 222 -1.09 24.82 -24.83
C GLN A 222 0.31 25.17 -24.35
N GLN A 223 1.26 25.06 -25.27
CA GLN A 223 2.69 25.31 -25.11
C GLN A 223 3.02 26.76 -24.70
N ASN A 224 2.06 27.50 -24.13
CA ASN A 224 2.19 28.83 -23.53
C ASN A 224 3.15 28.88 -22.33
N TYR A 225 3.79 27.78 -21.94
CA TYR A 225 4.91 27.83 -20.99
C TYR A 225 6.23 28.25 -21.65
N LYS A 226 6.35 28.20 -22.99
CA LYS A 226 7.59 28.61 -23.69
C LYS A 226 7.80 30.12 -23.75
N ASP A 227 6.76 30.93 -23.57
CA ASP A 227 6.89 32.39 -23.76
C ASP A 227 7.29 33.14 -22.47
N ASN A 228 7.26 32.49 -21.30
CA ASN A 228 7.57 33.14 -20.03
C ASN A 228 8.95 32.81 -19.42
N HIS A 229 9.80 32.03 -20.10
CA HIS A 229 11.15 31.69 -19.59
C HIS A 229 12.30 32.05 -20.53
N SER A 230 12.03 32.80 -21.61
CA SER A 230 13.07 33.29 -22.54
C SER A 230 13.54 34.73 -22.25
N GLY A 231 13.31 35.25 -21.04
CA GLY A 231 13.62 36.63 -20.64
C GLY A 231 14.56 36.77 -19.44
N GLY A 232 15.43 35.78 -19.19
CA GLY A 232 16.42 35.81 -18.12
C GLY A 232 17.83 36.06 -18.64
N ASP A 233 18.01 37.16 -19.38
CA ASP A 233 19.32 37.69 -19.73
C ASP A 233 19.93 38.29 -18.44
N GLY A 234 20.75 37.47 -17.76
CA GLY A 234 21.31 37.76 -16.44
C GLY A 234 22.79 37.44 -16.42
N SER A 235 23.54 38.24 -17.18
CA SER A 235 24.99 38.34 -17.17
C SER A 235 25.54 38.54 -15.74
N SER A 236 26.40 37.64 -15.27
CA SER A 236 27.57 38.01 -14.45
C SER A 236 28.55 36.84 -14.35
N SER A 237 29.59 36.94 -15.15
CA SER A 237 30.89 36.32 -14.99
C SER A 237 31.42 36.43 -13.55
N THR A 238 31.95 35.35 -12.98
CA THR A 238 33.16 35.40 -12.16
C THR A 238 33.86 34.06 -12.26
N GLN A 239 34.92 34.04 -13.06
CA GLN A 239 35.89 32.97 -13.20
C GLN A 239 36.90 33.08 -12.04
N PRO A 240 37.02 32.09 -11.13
CA PRO A 240 38.13 32.09 -10.19
C PRO A 240 39.38 31.58 -10.91
N ALA A 241 40.40 32.42 -10.85
CA ALA A 241 41.73 32.22 -11.40
C ALA A 241 42.40 30.95 -10.86
N ALA A 242 43.18 30.33 -11.75
CA ALA A 242 44.14 29.28 -11.44
C ALA A 242 45.12 29.73 -10.35
N ALA A 243 45.29 28.90 -9.32
CA ALA A 243 46.42 28.96 -8.41
C ALA A 243 47.30 27.72 -8.65
N SER A 244 48.37 27.95 -9.42
CA SER A 244 49.58 27.15 -9.41
C SER A 244 50.18 27.13 -7.99
N LYS A 245 50.59 25.95 -7.53
CA LYS A 245 51.63 25.79 -6.51
C LYS A 245 52.51 24.59 -6.86
N ASP A 246 53.68 24.93 -7.37
CA ASP A 246 54.92 24.17 -7.24
C ASP A 246 55.46 24.22 -5.78
N GLU A 247 56.46 23.37 -5.50
CA GLU A 247 57.24 23.16 -4.26
C GLU A 247 56.56 22.22 -3.25
N LEU A 248 57.04 20.99 -2.96
CA LEU A 248 58.40 20.52 -2.68
C LEU A 248 58.50 18.99 -2.87
#